data_AF-A0A7V3ULL9-F1
#
_entry.id   AF-A0A7V3ULL9-F1
#
_cell.length_a   1.000
_cell.length_b   1.000
_cell.length_c   1.000
_cell.angle_alpha   90.00
_cell.angle_beta   90.00
_cell.angle_gamma   90.00
#
_symmetry.space_group_name_H-M   'P 1'
#
loop_
_entity.id
_entity.type
_entity.pdbx_description
1 polymer ?
#
loop_
_entity_poly.entity_id
_entity_poly.type
_entity_poly.pdbx_seq_one_letter_code
_entity_poly.pdbx_strand_id
1 'polypeptide(L)'
;MRAIQEGKMRKWLLARTGQFGLLVTLGVVMAVTALSSMVFAAEEPIQYSVWLVESSRFMKVPFGAFMPDRAFVPGSNNPMNNINTVDLPVNVGVIKGGKDVVLYDSGWKQQEYLKMTGSDHWAPLPEQLKLLGIKPEDVTKIVIGHGHWDHAGQLDDFPNAILYVQKEELRGIEWALNYPNPKISAVNTSPGGCMRTPACGYPPLTLDQIYGKVLRGKAVVVDGMMEIAPGLIIHPAHRAHTAGSQLLQVNTARGQLVFGSDAYSSWEGIRDWMIANPQQTDTVQQFLAYEKCYKITGGYQNCVAAHEPLSYSEKYPLTSNWWTGPNGSRMAEVTLAPGETSRKPKQ
;
A
#
# COMPACT_ATOMS: atom_id res chain seq x y z
N MET A 1 -38.27 31.60 21.16
CA MET A 1 -39.59 32.00 20.64
C MET A 1 -39.45 32.28 19.15
N ARG A 2 -40.26 31.59 18.32
CA ARG A 2 -40.75 31.88 16.94
C ARG A 2 -39.77 32.49 15.91
N ALA A 3 -39.36 31.76 14.87
CA ALA A 3 -40.08 31.41 13.63
C ALA A 3 -40.00 32.51 12.53
N ILE A 4 -39.27 32.27 11.42
CA ILE A 4 -39.72 31.87 10.06
C ILE A 4 -40.47 32.98 9.27
N GLN A 5 -39.98 33.29 8.05
CA GLN A 5 -40.69 33.34 6.73
C GLN A 5 -39.94 34.30 5.77
N GLU A 6 -39.36 33.85 4.66
CA GLU A 6 -39.94 33.42 3.37
C GLU A 6 -40.76 34.49 2.61
N GLY A 7 -40.45 34.73 1.32
CA GLY A 7 -41.41 35.40 0.42
C GLY A 7 -40.93 35.99 -0.92
N LYS A 8 -40.73 35.13 -1.92
CA LYS A 8 -41.22 35.19 -3.33
C LYS A 8 -41.00 36.42 -4.27
N MET A 9 -40.25 36.14 -5.35
CA MET A 9 -40.52 36.32 -6.80
C MET A 9 -41.60 37.31 -7.30
N ARG A 10 -41.23 38.17 -8.28
CA ARG A 10 -42.14 38.72 -9.31
C ARG A 10 -41.48 38.83 -10.70
N LYS A 11 -42.21 38.32 -11.71
CA LYS A 11 -42.03 38.48 -13.16
C LYS A 11 -42.30 39.92 -13.62
N TRP A 12 -41.65 40.35 -14.69
CA TRP A 12 -42.18 41.36 -15.63
C TRP A 12 -41.81 40.99 -17.08
N LEU A 13 -42.83 41.02 -17.94
CA LEU A 13 -42.79 40.87 -19.39
C LEU A 13 -43.64 42.02 -19.96
N LEU A 14 -43.15 42.72 -20.99
CA LEU A 14 -43.87 43.56 -21.98
C LEU A 14 -42.78 44.21 -22.86
N ALA A 15 -42.50 43.69 -24.06
CA ALA A 15 -43.17 43.93 -25.35
C ALA A 15 -43.01 45.37 -25.89
N ARG A 16 -42.26 45.51 -27.00
CA ARG A 16 -42.51 46.51 -28.04
C ARG A 16 -42.18 45.96 -29.42
N THR A 17 -43.16 46.15 -30.29
CA THR A 17 -43.31 45.75 -31.69
C THR A 17 -42.49 46.62 -32.65
N GLY A 18 -42.08 46.03 -33.77
CA GLY A 18 -41.58 46.75 -34.95
C GLY A 18 -41.45 45.78 -36.13
N GLN A 19 -42.32 45.94 -37.12
CA GLN A 19 -42.53 45.05 -38.26
C GLN A 19 -41.89 45.69 -39.51
N PHE A 20 -41.02 44.97 -40.22
CA PHE A 20 -40.70 45.23 -41.63
C PHE A 20 -40.39 43.89 -42.30
N GLY A 21 -41.16 43.54 -43.32
CA GLY A 21 -40.99 42.33 -44.10
C GLY A 21 -39.96 42.53 -45.22
N LEU A 22 -39.24 41.47 -45.54
CA LEU A 22 -38.57 41.30 -46.82
C LEU A 22 -38.54 39.80 -47.17
N LEU A 23 -39.07 39.46 -48.34
CA LEU A 23 -38.97 38.12 -48.93
C LEU A 23 -37.50 37.78 -49.18
N VAL A 24 -37.05 36.59 -48.76
CA VAL A 24 -35.84 35.95 -49.27
C VAL A 24 -36.14 34.47 -49.54
N THR A 25 -35.87 34.09 -50.78
CA THR A 25 -35.94 32.77 -51.41
C THR A 25 -35.23 31.66 -50.61
N LEU A 26 -35.92 30.53 -50.38
CA LEU A 26 -35.30 29.29 -49.89
C LEU A 26 -34.45 28.67 -51.02
N GLY A 27 -33.12 28.80 -50.92
CA GLY A 27 -32.18 27.91 -51.58
C GLY A 27 -31.77 26.82 -50.60
N VAL A 28 -32.19 25.58 -50.85
CA VAL A 28 -31.73 24.41 -50.08
C VAL A 28 -30.32 24.04 -50.58
N VAL A 29 -29.30 24.40 -49.82
CA VAL A 29 -27.95 23.85 -49.99
C VAL A 29 -27.84 22.60 -49.12
N MET A 30 -27.86 21.41 -49.74
CA MET A 30 -27.47 20.18 -49.05
C MET A 30 -25.95 20.18 -48.87
N ALA A 31 -25.49 20.64 -47.70
CA ALA A 31 -24.13 20.39 -47.26
C ALA A 31 -24.04 18.95 -46.72
N VAL A 32 -23.45 18.05 -47.50
CA VAL A 32 -23.05 16.72 -47.01
C VAL A 32 -21.80 16.90 -46.16
N THR A 33 -21.99 17.06 -44.85
CA THR A 33 -20.88 16.96 -43.88
C THR A 33 -20.55 15.48 -43.67
N ALA A 34 -19.49 15.00 -44.32
CA ALA A 34 -18.87 13.73 -43.95
C ALA A 34 -18.23 13.88 -42.57
N LEU A 35 -18.96 13.51 -41.52
CA LEU A 35 -18.42 13.33 -40.17
C LEU A 35 -17.60 12.04 -40.17
N SER A 36 -16.29 12.17 -40.44
CA SER A 36 -15.34 11.10 -40.15
C SER A 36 -15.24 10.94 -38.63
N SER A 37 -15.99 10.00 -38.07
CA SER A 37 -15.81 9.57 -36.69
C SER A 37 -14.45 8.88 -36.57
N MET A 38 -13.43 9.62 -36.14
CA MET A 38 -12.20 9.01 -35.64
C MET A 38 -12.55 8.28 -34.35
N VAL A 39 -12.74 6.96 -34.46
CA VAL A 39 -12.81 6.09 -33.29
C VAL A 39 -11.38 6.02 -32.75
N PHE A 40 -11.09 6.81 -31.73
CA PHE A 40 -9.90 6.57 -30.93
C PHE A 40 -10.12 5.25 -30.21
N ALA A 41 -9.39 4.21 -30.60
CA ALA A 41 -9.31 3.00 -29.81
C ALA A 41 -8.80 3.42 -28.42
N ALA A 42 -9.58 3.16 -27.37
CA ALA A 42 -9.09 3.32 -26.02
C ALA A 42 -7.88 2.38 -25.87
N GLU A 43 -6.73 2.92 -25.47
CA GLU A 43 -5.60 2.07 -25.11
C GLU A 43 -6.05 1.12 -24.00
N GLU A 44 -5.73 -0.17 -24.16
CA GLU A 44 -6.03 -1.17 -23.15
C GLU A 44 -5.42 -0.74 -21.80
N PRO A 45 -6.16 -0.86 -20.68
CA PRO A 45 -5.66 -0.43 -19.37
C PRO A 45 -4.35 -1.13 -19.05
N ILE A 46 -3.36 -0.36 -18.57
CA ILE A 46 -2.06 -0.92 -18.19
C ILE A 46 -2.27 -1.99 -17.10
N GLN A 47 -1.80 -3.21 -17.38
CA GLN A 47 -1.71 -4.29 -16.41
C GLN A 47 -0.27 -4.42 -15.93
N TYR A 48 -0.09 -4.59 -14.62
CA TYR A 48 1.21 -4.69 -14.00
C TYR A 48 1.59 -6.15 -13.73
N SER A 49 2.87 -6.46 -13.95
CA SER A 49 3.53 -7.63 -13.39
C SER A 49 3.84 -7.37 -11.92
N VAL A 50 3.67 -8.38 -11.08
CA VAL A 50 3.84 -8.27 -9.64
C VAL A 50 4.63 -9.45 -9.10
N TRP A 51 5.68 -9.14 -8.35
CA TRP A 51 6.44 -10.08 -7.53
C TRP A 51 6.33 -9.71 -6.05
N LEU A 52 6.47 -10.72 -5.20
CA LEU A 52 6.55 -10.57 -3.75
C LEU A 52 7.93 -11.01 -3.28
N VAL A 53 8.65 -10.13 -2.57
CA VAL A 53 10.03 -10.38 -2.11
C VAL A 53 10.08 -10.27 -0.59
N GLU A 54 10.50 -11.34 0.07
CA GLU A 54 10.74 -11.35 1.51
C GLU A 54 12.07 -10.66 1.81
N SER A 55 12.02 -9.44 2.35
CA SER A 55 13.23 -8.67 2.71
C SER A 55 13.95 -9.25 3.92
N SER A 56 13.20 -9.82 4.87
CA SER A 56 13.67 -10.42 6.12
C SER A 56 12.55 -11.26 6.74
N ARG A 57 12.83 -11.97 7.84
CA ARG A 57 11.82 -12.73 8.58
C ARG A 57 11.99 -12.54 10.08
N PHE A 58 10.92 -12.14 10.75
CA PHE A 58 10.83 -12.21 12.20
C PHE A 58 10.74 -13.67 12.62
N MET A 59 11.60 -14.10 13.53
CA MET A 59 11.64 -15.48 13.99
C MET A 59 10.95 -15.61 15.35
N LYS A 60 10.16 -16.68 15.53
CA LYS A 60 9.56 -17.09 16.79
C LYS A 60 8.75 -15.97 17.48
N VAL A 61 8.02 -15.17 16.70
CA VAL A 61 7.13 -14.12 17.25
C VAL A 61 6.04 -14.80 18.08
N PRO A 62 5.82 -14.41 19.35
CA PRO A 62 4.71 -14.96 20.14
C PRO A 62 3.39 -14.74 19.42
N PHE A 63 2.67 -15.83 19.09
CA PHE A 63 1.53 -15.74 18.17
C PHE A 63 0.45 -14.79 18.71
N GLY A 64 0.17 -14.85 20.02
CA GLY A 64 -0.81 -13.97 20.67
C GLY A 64 -0.42 -12.49 20.68
N ALA A 65 0.86 -12.14 20.48
CA ALA A 65 1.30 -10.75 20.33
C ALA A 65 1.10 -10.21 18.91
N PHE A 66 0.78 -11.10 17.95
CA PHE A 66 0.48 -10.78 16.56
C PHE A 66 -1.02 -10.96 16.26
N MET A 67 -1.61 -12.10 16.60
CA MET A 67 -3.04 -12.39 16.49
C MET A 67 -3.57 -12.88 17.84
N PRO A 68 -4.10 -11.96 18.67
CA PRO A 68 -4.59 -12.30 20.00
C PRO A 68 -5.69 -13.37 20.01
N ASP A 69 -6.55 -13.38 18.99
CA ASP A 69 -7.68 -14.34 18.87
C ASP A 69 -7.24 -15.80 18.69
N ARG A 70 -5.97 -16.02 18.35
CA ARG A 70 -5.36 -17.36 18.14
C ARG A 70 -4.32 -17.71 19.21
N ALA A 71 -4.28 -16.94 20.29
CA ALA A 71 -3.37 -17.14 21.40
C ALA A 71 -3.65 -18.47 22.16
N PHE A 72 -2.89 -18.68 23.24
CA PHE A 72 -3.10 -19.83 24.13
C PHE A 72 -4.48 -19.76 24.81
N VAL A 73 -5.31 -20.76 24.55
CA VAL A 73 -6.62 -21.00 25.16
C VAL A 73 -6.58 -22.36 25.89
N PRO A 74 -6.48 -22.37 27.23
CA PRO A 74 -6.41 -23.61 28.02
C PRO A 74 -7.54 -24.59 27.67
N GLY A 75 -7.19 -25.85 27.37
CA GLY A 75 -8.15 -26.91 27.08
C GLY A 75 -8.84 -26.82 25.71
N SER A 76 -8.49 -25.85 24.86
CA SER A 76 -9.05 -25.76 23.51
C SER A 76 -8.57 -26.91 22.61
N ASN A 77 -9.52 -27.53 21.90
CA ASN A 77 -9.28 -28.48 20.82
C ASN A 77 -9.31 -27.83 19.42
N ASN A 78 -9.60 -26.53 19.32
CA ASN A 78 -9.53 -25.80 18.06
C ASN A 78 -8.07 -25.76 17.57
N PRO A 79 -7.75 -26.24 16.35
CA PRO A 79 -6.39 -26.25 15.81
C PRO A 79 -5.78 -24.86 15.58
N MET A 80 -6.59 -23.80 15.66
CA MET A 80 -6.14 -22.41 15.53
C MET A 80 -5.69 -21.81 16.87
N ASN A 81 -5.95 -22.47 17.99
CA ASN A 81 -5.57 -22.00 19.33
C ASN A 81 -4.27 -22.67 19.78
N ASN A 82 -3.64 -22.12 20.82
CA ASN A 82 -2.43 -22.67 21.44
C ASN A 82 -1.20 -22.73 20.52
N ILE A 83 -1.14 -21.83 19.52
CA ILE A 83 0.06 -21.64 18.72
C ILE A 83 1.04 -20.79 19.52
N ASN A 84 2.19 -21.35 19.88
CA ASN A 84 3.17 -20.66 20.73
C ASN A 84 3.82 -19.48 19.99
N THR A 85 4.40 -19.76 18.82
CA THR A 85 5.16 -18.81 18.04
C THR A 85 4.93 -19.00 16.54
N VAL A 86 5.19 -17.95 15.78
CA VAL A 86 5.15 -17.95 14.31
C VAL A 86 6.30 -17.13 13.75
N ASP A 87 6.78 -17.54 12.58
CA ASP A 87 7.73 -16.74 11.82
C ASP A 87 6.97 -15.87 10.82
N LEU A 88 7.26 -14.57 10.81
CA LEU A 88 6.54 -13.59 10.00
C LEU A 88 7.48 -13.04 8.92
N PRO A 89 7.19 -13.24 7.62
CA PRO A 89 7.98 -12.60 6.56
C PRO A 89 7.84 -11.09 6.63
N VAL A 90 8.81 -10.33 6.11
CA VAL A 90 8.67 -8.91 5.79
C VAL A 90 8.60 -8.81 4.28
N ASN A 91 7.39 -8.79 3.74
CA ASN A 91 7.17 -8.82 2.29
C ASN A 91 7.18 -7.41 1.68
N VAL A 92 7.87 -7.27 0.56
CA VAL A 92 7.87 -6.09 -0.31
C VAL A 92 7.20 -6.44 -1.63
N GLY A 93 6.29 -5.58 -2.09
CA GLY A 93 5.70 -5.70 -3.42
C GLY A 93 6.59 -5.07 -4.48
N VAL A 94 6.90 -5.80 -5.56
CA VAL A 94 7.63 -5.29 -6.72
C VAL A 94 6.68 -5.29 -7.92
N ILE A 95 6.37 -4.10 -8.43
CA ILE A 95 5.30 -3.88 -9.40
C ILE A 95 5.89 -3.23 -10.65
N LYS A 96 5.73 -3.85 -11.82
CA LYS A 96 6.33 -3.38 -13.08
C LYS A 96 5.29 -3.29 -14.19
N GLY A 97 5.19 -2.14 -14.85
CA GLY A 97 4.26 -1.93 -15.95
C GLY A 97 4.42 -0.54 -16.58
N GLY A 98 4.24 -0.46 -17.90
CA GLY A 98 4.51 0.76 -18.66
C GLY A 98 5.97 1.22 -18.47
N LYS A 99 6.15 2.48 -18.05
CA LYS A 99 7.48 3.06 -17.74
C LYS A 99 7.89 2.91 -16.28
N ASP A 100 7.03 2.35 -15.44
CA ASP A 100 7.19 2.36 -14.00
C ASP A 100 7.65 1.02 -13.46
N VAL A 101 8.63 1.08 -12.56
CA VAL A 101 8.89 0.06 -11.55
C VAL A 101 8.59 0.71 -10.19
N VAL A 102 7.66 0.11 -9.46
CA VAL A 102 7.15 0.60 -8.18
C VAL A 102 7.44 -0.44 -7.11
N LEU A 103 7.95 0.01 -5.98
CA LEU A 103 8.00 -0.79 -4.76
C LEU A 103 6.84 -0.39 -3.85
N TYR A 104 6.19 -1.40 -3.27
CA TYR A 104 5.32 -1.21 -2.13
C TYR A 104 6.04 -1.72 -0.88
N ASP A 105 6.40 -0.78 -0.01
CA ASP A 105 7.43 -0.90 1.02
C ASP A 105 8.85 -1.09 0.44
N SER A 106 9.86 -1.07 1.32
CA SER A 106 11.28 -1.16 0.99
C SER A 106 12.05 -2.10 1.94
N GLY A 107 11.35 -2.81 2.81
CA GLY A 107 11.99 -3.75 3.72
C GLY A 107 12.82 -3.07 4.81
N TRP A 108 13.79 -3.82 5.34
CA TRP A 108 14.59 -3.45 6.51
C TRP A 108 16.03 -3.10 6.13
N LYS A 109 16.64 -2.07 6.75
CA LYS A 109 18.09 -1.81 6.63
C LYS A 109 18.92 -1.74 7.92
N GLN A 110 18.30 -1.47 9.07
CA GLN A 110 18.99 -1.35 10.36
C GLN A 110 19.50 -2.72 10.87
N GLN A 111 20.68 -3.15 10.43
CA GLN A 111 21.20 -4.51 10.68
C GLN A 111 21.46 -4.83 12.15
N GLU A 112 21.85 -3.84 12.95
CA GLU A 112 21.99 -4.01 14.40
C GLU A 112 20.67 -4.45 15.03
N TYR A 113 19.56 -3.94 14.49
CA TYR A 113 18.24 -4.24 15.00
C TYR A 113 17.72 -5.62 14.55
N LEU A 114 18.07 -6.07 13.34
CA LEU A 114 17.83 -7.46 12.91
C LEU A 114 18.42 -8.44 13.92
N LYS A 115 19.69 -8.21 14.31
CA LYS A 115 20.39 -9.04 15.32
C LYS A 115 19.70 -8.97 16.68
N MET A 116 19.32 -7.77 17.14
CA MET A 116 18.67 -7.59 18.44
C MET A 116 17.32 -8.31 18.54
N THR A 117 16.57 -8.39 17.43
CA THR A 117 15.25 -9.06 17.40
C THR A 117 15.33 -10.55 17.12
N GLY A 118 16.52 -11.09 16.84
CA GLY A 118 16.67 -12.47 16.38
C GLY A 118 16.01 -12.72 15.01
N SER A 119 15.84 -11.68 14.21
CA SER A 119 15.34 -11.78 12.84
C SER A 119 16.40 -12.38 11.92
N ASP A 120 15.95 -13.09 10.88
CA ASP A 120 16.82 -13.84 9.97
C ASP A 120 16.37 -13.64 8.51
N HIS A 121 16.99 -14.37 7.58
CA HIS A 121 16.68 -14.38 6.15
C HIS A 121 16.76 -13.00 5.48
N TRP A 122 17.47 -12.06 6.10
CA TRP A 122 17.63 -10.73 5.55
C TRP A 122 18.55 -10.74 4.34
N ALA A 123 18.15 -10.03 3.29
CA ALA A 123 19.00 -9.71 2.16
C ALA A 123 18.77 -8.25 1.75
N PRO A 124 19.80 -7.55 1.23
CA PRO A 124 19.59 -6.23 0.64
C PRO A 124 18.60 -6.33 -0.52
N LEU A 125 17.55 -5.52 -0.49
CA LEU A 125 16.52 -5.52 -1.54
C LEU A 125 17.10 -5.25 -2.93
N PRO A 126 18.11 -4.37 -3.13
CA PRO A 126 18.83 -4.25 -4.40
C PRO A 126 19.37 -5.57 -4.96
N GLU A 127 19.92 -6.44 -4.12
CA GLU A 127 20.46 -7.73 -4.57
C GLU A 127 19.35 -8.71 -4.95
N GLN A 128 18.21 -8.65 -4.25
CA GLN A 128 17.04 -9.46 -4.59
C GLN A 128 16.41 -8.99 -5.91
N LEU A 129 16.31 -7.68 -6.17
CA LEU A 129 15.78 -7.13 -7.42
C LEU A 129 16.61 -7.51 -8.65
N LYS A 130 17.94 -7.67 -8.51
CA LYS A 130 18.79 -8.15 -9.61
C LYS A 130 18.35 -9.52 -10.13
N LEU A 131 17.84 -10.39 -9.25
CA LEU A 131 17.30 -11.71 -9.66
C LEU A 131 16.02 -11.59 -10.48
N LEU A 132 15.29 -10.48 -10.36
CA LEU A 132 14.15 -10.13 -11.21
C LEU A 132 14.56 -9.37 -12.48
N GLY A 133 15.87 -9.11 -12.67
CA GLY A 133 16.39 -8.30 -13.76
C GLY A 133 16.11 -6.80 -13.61
N ILE A 134 15.85 -6.33 -12.39
CA ILE A 134 15.56 -4.94 -12.05
C ILE A 134 16.77 -4.36 -11.33
N LYS A 135 17.28 -3.23 -11.83
CA LYS A 135 18.35 -2.48 -11.16
C LYS A 135 17.73 -1.48 -10.17
N PRO A 136 18.45 -1.07 -9.12
CA PRO A 136 17.94 -0.07 -8.18
C PRO A 136 17.59 1.26 -8.85
N GLU A 137 18.29 1.64 -9.91
CA GLU A 137 18.04 2.85 -10.69
C GLU A 137 16.76 2.77 -11.53
N ASP A 138 16.26 1.56 -11.81
CA ASP A 138 15.02 1.37 -12.57
C ASP A 138 13.79 1.66 -11.72
N VAL A 139 13.92 1.65 -10.38
CA VAL A 139 12.82 1.93 -9.46
C VAL A 139 12.45 3.41 -9.53
N THR A 140 11.24 3.66 -10.03
CA THR A 140 10.70 5.01 -10.25
C THR A 140 9.93 5.55 -9.06
N LYS A 141 9.30 4.67 -8.27
CA LYS A 141 8.42 5.04 -7.16
C LYS A 141 8.58 4.05 -6.00
N ILE A 142 8.51 4.55 -4.77
CA ILE A 142 8.31 3.73 -3.58
C ILE A 142 7.07 4.26 -2.88
N VAL A 143 6.07 3.41 -2.67
CA VAL A 143 4.93 3.70 -1.82
C VAL A 143 5.16 2.94 -0.53
N ILE A 144 5.31 3.64 0.60
CA ILE A 144 5.37 2.96 1.90
C ILE A 144 3.96 2.85 2.48
N GLY A 145 3.59 1.70 3.02
CA GLY A 145 2.37 1.57 3.79
C GLY A 145 2.39 2.49 5.01
N HIS A 146 3.53 2.56 5.69
CA HIS A 146 3.81 3.46 6.81
C HIS A 146 5.33 3.56 7.05
N GLY A 147 5.74 4.40 8.01
CA GLY A 147 7.14 4.74 8.24
C GLY A 147 7.92 3.80 9.16
N HIS A 148 7.43 2.60 9.50
CA HIS A 148 8.22 1.69 10.35
C HIS A 148 9.45 1.15 9.61
N TRP A 149 10.49 0.81 10.37
CA TRP A 149 11.81 0.40 9.90
C TRP A 149 11.83 -0.82 8.97
N ASP A 150 10.91 -1.76 9.13
CA ASP A 150 10.74 -2.94 8.28
C ASP A 150 10.02 -2.65 6.96
N HIS A 151 9.46 -1.45 6.81
CA HIS A 151 8.74 -1.03 5.60
C HIS A 151 9.45 0.12 4.89
N ALA A 152 10.13 0.99 5.64
CA ALA A 152 10.80 2.19 5.17
C ALA A 152 12.33 2.14 5.38
N GLY A 153 12.92 0.94 5.42
CA GLY A 153 14.33 0.76 5.75
C GLY A 153 15.32 1.07 4.62
N GLN A 154 14.98 0.79 3.36
CA GLN A 154 15.92 0.83 2.22
C GLN A 154 15.59 1.91 1.17
N LEU A 155 14.94 3.01 1.56
CA LEU A 155 14.49 4.05 0.63
C LEU A 155 15.64 4.72 -0.15
N ASP A 156 16.78 4.92 0.50
CA ASP A 156 17.94 5.57 -0.12
C ASP A 156 18.78 4.62 -1.00
N ASP A 157 18.48 3.31 -1.01
CA ASP A 157 19.09 2.35 -1.95
C ASP A 157 18.53 2.48 -3.38
N PHE A 158 17.44 3.24 -3.55
CA PHE A 158 16.78 3.47 -4.84
C PHE A 158 16.90 4.96 -5.22
N PRO A 159 17.97 5.35 -5.94
CA PRO A 159 18.34 6.76 -6.10
C PRO A 159 17.34 7.57 -6.95
N ASN A 160 16.67 6.93 -7.91
CA ASN A 160 15.72 7.57 -8.82
C ASN A 160 14.29 7.58 -8.27
N ALA A 161 14.01 6.80 -7.22
CA ALA A 161 12.66 6.61 -6.75
C ALA A 161 12.12 7.84 -6.01
N ILE A 162 10.90 8.23 -6.38
CA ILE A 162 10.07 9.18 -5.63
C ILE A 162 9.30 8.42 -4.54
N LEU A 163 9.44 8.86 -3.30
CA LEU A 163 8.72 8.33 -2.15
C LEU A 163 7.28 8.87 -2.13
N TYR A 164 6.28 8.02 -1.87
CA TYR A 164 4.91 8.41 -1.59
C TYR A 164 4.58 8.05 -0.14
N VAL A 165 4.27 9.06 0.67
CA VAL A 165 3.99 8.94 2.10
C VAL A 165 2.80 9.81 2.46
N GLN A 166 1.88 9.31 3.30
CA GLN A 166 0.76 10.13 3.78
C GLN A 166 1.26 11.27 4.66
N LYS A 167 0.64 12.44 4.49
CA LYS A 167 0.77 13.59 5.38
C LYS A 167 0.51 13.22 6.84
N GLU A 168 -0.46 12.34 7.06
CA GLU A 168 -0.82 11.90 8.41
C GLU A 168 0.25 11.00 9.04
N GLU A 169 1.07 10.31 8.23
CA GLU A 169 2.18 9.52 8.74
C GLU A 169 3.28 10.43 9.28
N LEU A 170 3.64 11.47 8.51
CA LEU A 170 4.62 12.47 8.94
C LEU A 170 4.16 13.20 10.22
N ARG A 171 2.87 13.54 10.32
CA ARG A 171 2.29 14.14 11.53
C ARG A 171 2.34 13.19 12.72
N GLY A 172 2.01 11.91 12.52
CA GLY A 172 2.08 10.90 13.57
C GLY A 172 3.50 10.70 14.10
N ILE A 173 4.48 10.66 13.19
CA ILE A 173 5.90 10.60 13.52
C ILE A 173 6.30 11.83 14.34
N GLU A 174 6.01 13.04 13.85
CA GLU A 174 6.34 14.29 14.54
C GLU A 174 5.73 14.33 15.95
N TRP A 175 4.44 13.98 16.07
CA TRP A 175 3.76 13.92 17.36
C TRP A 175 4.42 12.92 18.31
N ALA A 176 4.71 11.70 17.85
CA ALA A 176 5.26 10.65 18.69
C ALA A 176 6.66 11.02 19.21
N LEU A 177 7.53 11.56 18.34
CA LEU A 177 8.90 11.95 18.69
C LEU A 177 8.96 13.15 19.62
N ASN A 178 8.05 14.12 19.47
CA ASN A 178 8.02 15.33 20.29
C ASN A 178 7.13 15.20 21.53
N TYR A 179 6.61 14.00 21.82
CA TYR A 179 5.75 13.82 22.99
C TYR A 179 6.55 13.98 24.30
N PRO A 180 6.06 14.76 25.29
CA PRO A 180 6.82 15.08 26.49
C PRO A 180 7.18 13.87 27.36
N ASN A 181 6.39 12.80 27.32
CA ASN A 181 6.66 11.58 28.06
C ASN A 181 7.70 10.72 27.31
N PRO A 182 8.91 10.52 27.87
CA PRO A 182 9.99 9.77 27.21
C PRO A 182 9.66 8.29 26.97
N LYS A 183 8.63 7.75 27.64
CA LYS A 183 8.11 6.43 27.29
C LYS A 183 7.44 6.46 25.92
N ILE A 184 6.61 7.46 25.63
CA ILE A 184 5.90 7.55 24.34
C ILE A 184 6.87 7.88 23.19
N SER A 185 7.80 8.81 23.42
CA SER A 185 8.81 9.23 22.44
C SER A 185 10.03 8.29 22.36
N ALA A 186 10.01 7.16 23.07
CA ALA A 186 11.06 6.15 22.95
C ALA A 186 11.06 5.51 21.56
N VAL A 187 12.19 5.61 20.87
CA VAL A 187 12.45 4.91 19.61
C VAL A 187 13.13 3.57 19.89
N ASN A 188 13.26 2.73 18.88
CA ASN A 188 13.87 1.40 19.03
C ASN A 188 15.33 1.40 19.53
N THR A 189 16.04 2.51 19.44
CA THR A 189 17.41 2.67 19.96
C THR A 189 17.48 3.29 21.36
N SER A 190 16.35 3.53 22.02
CA SER A 190 16.31 4.14 23.35
C SER A 190 16.83 3.19 24.45
N PRO A 191 17.54 3.68 25.48
CA PRO A 191 17.97 2.87 26.62
C PRO A 191 16.80 2.17 27.31
N GLY A 192 16.91 0.85 27.54
CA GLY A 192 15.83 0.03 28.12
C GLY A 192 14.76 -0.45 27.12
N GLY A 193 14.91 -0.11 25.83
CA GLY A 193 13.99 -0.51 24.77
C GLY A 193 12.75 0.39 24.67
N CYS A 194 12.07 0.33 23.52
CA CYS A 194 10.88 1.13 23.25
C CYS A 194 9.58 0.53 23.82
N MET A 195 9.55 -0.75 24.24
CA MET A 195 8.32 -1.44 24.71
C MET A 195 7.07 -1.26 23.80
N ARG A 196 7.26 -1.24 22.45
CA ARG A 196 6.21 -0.99 21.44
C ARG A 196 5.46 0.34 21.60
N THR A 197 6.15 1.39 22.05
CA THR A 197 5.58 2.73 22.15
C THR A 197 5.32 3.36 20.78
N PRO A 198 4.53 4.45 20.69
CA PRO A 198 4.21 5.06 19.41
C PRO A 198 5.42 5.48 18.57
N ALA A 199 6.52 5.90 19.19
CA ALA A 199 7.73 6.27 18.45
C ALA A 199 8.63 5.05 18.09
N CYS A 200 8.32 3.86 18.61
CA CYS A 200 9.19 2.70 18.56
C CYS A 200 9.64 2.37 17.13
N GLY A 201 8.69 2.37 16.20
CA GLY A 201 8.91 2.03 14.80
C GLY A 201 9.74 3.03 13.99
N TYR A 202 10.20 4.13 14.58
CA TYR A 202 10.84 5.22 13.85
C TYR A 202 12.29 5.47 14.29
N PRO A 203 13.23 4.53 14.07
CA PRO A 203 14.64 4.74 14.43
C PRO A 203 15.27 5.83 13.55
N PRO A 204 16.36 6.48 14.01
CA PRO A 204 16.97 7.63 13.33
C PRO A 204 17.26 7.41 11.84
N LEU A 205 17.85 6.27 11.46
CA LEU A 205 18.17 6.00 10.05
C LEU A 205 16.91 5.98 9.14
N THR A 206 15.79 5.43 9.62
CA THR A 206 14.54 5.42 8.85
C THR A 206 13.99 6.83 8.69
N LEU A 207 14.04 7.63 9.76
CA LEU A 207 13.62 9.03 9.74
C LEU A 207 14.48 9.87 8.78
N ASP A 208 15.80 9.70 8.83
CA ASP A 208 16.75 10.39 7.95
C ASP A 208 16.45 10.09 6.48
N GLN A 209 16.05 8.86 6.16
CA GLN A 209 15.68 8.48 4.80
C GLN A 209 14.32 9.09 4.37
N ILE A 210 13.29 8.98 5.22
CA ILE A 210 11.95 9.53 4.92
C ILE A 210 12.04 11.06 4.77
N TYR A 211 12.51 11.76 5.81
CA TYR A 211 12.63 13.22 5.79
C TYR A 211 13.69 13.68 4.80
N GLY A 212 14.77 12.92 4.61
CA GLY A 212 15.77 13.20 3.59
C GLY A 212 15.18 13.23 2.18
N LYS A 213 14.33 12.25 1.82
CA LYS A 213 13.61 12.26 0.54
C LYS A 213 12.66 13.46 0.44
N VAL A 214 11.93 13.80 1.50
CA VAL A 214 11.07 15.00 1.55
C VAL A 214 11.87 16.29 1.31
N LEU A 215 12.93 16.50 2.08
CA LEU A 215 13.76 17.72 2.02
C LEU A 215 14.50 17.85 0.68
N ARG A 216 14.88 16.73 0.05
CA ARG A 216 15.52 16.71 -1.28
C ARG A 216 14.53 16.84 -2.44
N GLY A 217 13.23 17.02 -2.18
CA GLY A 217 12.21 17.06 -3.23
C GLY A 217 12.01 15.73 -3.96
N LYS A 218 12.39 14.61 -3.33
CA LYS A 218 12.24 13.23 -3.83
C LYS A 218 11.09 12.49 -3.13
N ALA A 219 10.09 13.22 -2.66
CA ALA A 219 8.88 12.65 -2.09
C ALA A 219 7.63 13.42 -2.52
N VAL A 220 6.51 12.72 -2.63
CA VAL A 220 5.15 13.25 -2.72
C VAL A 220 4.48 12.98 -1.37
N VAL A 221 4.09 14.06 -0.69
CA VAL A 221 3.28 13.99 0.52
C VAL A 221 1.81 13.89 0.12
N VAL A 222 1.26 12.70 0.26
CA VAL A 222 -0.12 12.37 -0.13
C VAL A 222 -1.09 12.86 0.95
N ASP A 223 -2.26 13.35 0.55
CA ASP A 223 -3.36 13.71 1.47
C ASP A 223 -4.63 12.97 1.02
N GLY A 224 -4.80 11.75 1.51
CA GLY A 224 -5.94 10.89 1.16
C GLY A 224 -5.67 9.96 -0.02
N MET A 225 -6.62 9.87 -0.94
CA MET A 225 -6.54 8.98 -2.11
C MET A 225 -5.80 9.68 -3.25
N MET A 226 -4.94 8.95 -3.96
CA MET A 226 -4.19 9.50 -5.10
C MET A 226 -3.89 8.42 -6.14
N GLU A 227 -4.21 8.68 -7.41
CA GLU A 227 -3.72 7.86 -8.53
C GLU A 227 -2.32 8.33 -8.93
N ILE A 228 -1.33 7.44 -8.84
CA ILE A 228 0.09 7.76 -9.04
C ILE A 228 0.62 7.34 -10.41
N ALA A 229 -0.14 6.48 -11.10
CA ALA A 229 -0.02 6.08 -12.49
C ALA A 229 -1.34 5.39 -12.89
N PRO A 230 -1.67 5.25 -14.18
CA PRO A 230 -2.90 4.58 -14.61
C PRO A 230 -3.05 3.19 -13.98
N GLY A 231 -4.07 3.00 -13.13
CA GLY A 231 -4.31 1.73 -12.43
C GLY A 231 -3.43 1.47 -11.21
N LEU A 232 -2.65 2.46 -10.73
CA LEU A 232 -1.96 2.47 -9.44
C LEU A 232 -2.56 3.54 -8.54
N ILE A 233 -3.33 3.11 -7.54
CA ILE A 233 -4.10 4.02 -6.69
C ILE A 233 -3.75 3.81 -5.23
N ILE A 234 -3.29 4.87 -4.58
CA ILE A 234 -3.11 4.94 -3.15
C ILE A 234 -4.45 5.19 -2.49
N HIS A 235 -4.74 4.43 -1.44
CA HIS A 235 -5.90 4.63 -0.57
C HIS A 235 -5.46 4.89 0.87
N PRO A 236 -6.03 5.88 1.58
CA PRO A 236 -5.69 6.10 2.98
C PRO A 236 -6.28 4.96 3.83
N ALA A 237 -5.52 4.49 4.82
CA ALA A 237 -5.93 3.55 5.86
C ALA A 237 -5.52 4.11 7.22
N HIS A 238 -5.79 5.40 7.45
CA HIS A 238 -5.33 6.12 8.65
C HIS A 238 -5.70 5.38 9.92
N ARG A 239 -4.72 5.25 10.83
CA ARG A 239 -4.84 4.60 12.14
C ARG A 239 -5.12 3.10 12.08
N ALA A 240 -5.13 2.46 10.91
CA ALA A 240 -5.23 1.01 10.79
C ALA A 240 -4.04 0.30 11.46
N HIS A 241 -2.83 0.88 11.38
CA HIS A 241 -1.66 0.44 12.14
C HIS A 241 -0.86 1.61 12.70
N THR A 242 -0.62 2.62 11.88
CA THR A 242 0.00 3.90 12.22
C THR A 242 -0.93 5.05 11.86
N ALA A 243 -0.60 6.27 12.30
CA ALA A 243 -1.40 7.45 12.04
C ALA A 243 -1.77 7.62 10.56
N GLY A 244 -0.80 7.42 9.65
CA GLY A 244 -1.00 7.59 8.22
C GLY A 244 -0.78 6.34 7.40
N SER A 245 -1.16 5.16 7.91
CA SER A 245 -1.11 3.95 7.07
C SER A 245 -1.88 4.16 5.76
N GLN A 246 -1.39 3.57 4.68
CA GLN A 246 -2.00 3.61 3.35
C GLN A 246 -1.90 2.26 2.66
N LEU A 247 -2.68 2.10 1.59
CA LEU A 247 -2.76 0.89 0.78
C LEU A 247 -2.42 1.24 -0.67
N LEU A 248 -1.98 0.26 -1.45
CA LEU A 248 -1.79 0.42 -2.90
C LEU A 248 -2.63 -0.58 -3.67
N GLN A 249 -3.60 -0.07 -4.41
CA GLN A 249 -4.34 -0.81 -5.43
C GLN A 249 -3.51 -0.88 -6.72
N VAL A 250 -3.47 -2.07 -7.33
CA VAL A 250 -2.70 -2.37 -8.54
C VAL A 250 -3.59 -3.12 -9.54
N ASN A 251 -3.74 -2.58 -10.74
CA ASN A 251 -4.42 -3.25 -11.85
C ASN A 251 -3.55 -4.35 -12.46
N THR A 252 -4.02 -5.59 -12.51
CA THR A 252 -3.22 -6.72 -13.02
C THR A 252 -4.05 -7.67 -13.87
N ALA A 253 -3.39 -8.62 -14.55
CA ALA A 253 -4.05 -9.66 -15.33
C ALA A 253 -4.95 -10.59 -14.49
N ARG A 254 -4.74 -10.66 -13.16
CA ARG A 254 -5.58 -11.42 -12.21
C ARG A 254 -6.67 -10.57 -11.53
N GLY A 255 -6.90 -9.35 -12.03
CA GLY A 255 -7.80 -8.36 -11.42
C GLY A 255 -7.06 -7.37 -10.52
N GLN A 256 -7.80 -6.68 -9.66
CA GLN A 256 -7.20 -5.73 -8.72
C GLN A 256 -6.49 -6.49 -7.60
N LEU A 257 -5.22 -6.16 -7.36
CA LEU A 257 -4.50 -6.47 -6.11
C LEU A 257 -4.55 -5.25 -5.20
N VAL A 258 -4.58 -5.46 -3.88
CA VAL A 258 -4.41 -4.37 -2.91
C VAL A 258 -3.38 -4.77 -1.88
N PHE A 259 -2.24 -4.09 -1.89
CA PHE A 259 -1.23 -4.20 -0.86
C PHE A 259 -1.61 -3.34 0.34
N GLY A 260 -1.52 -3.90 1.55
CA GLY A 260 -1.92 -3.18 2.75
C GLY A 260 -0.82 -2.92 3.77
N SER A 261 0.39 -3.41 3.56
CA SER A 261 1.45 -3.31 4.56
C SER A 261 0.95 -3.84 5.91
N ASP A 262 1.21 -3.15 7.02
CA ASP A 262 0.65 -3.51 8.32
C ASP A 262 -0.84 -3.16 8.53
N ALA A 263 -1.45 -2.34 7.66
CA ALA A 263 -2.91 -2.29 7.66
C ALA A 263 -3.50 -3.67 7.32
N TYR A 264 -2.77 -4.49 6.55
CA TYR A 264 -3.02 -5.91 6.25
C TYR A 264 -1.86 -6.80 6.72
N SER A 265 -1.47 -6.79 8.00
CA SER A 265 -0.33 -7.64 8.43
C SER A 265 -0.55 -9.13 8.17
N SER A 266 -1.80 -9.60 8.15
CA SER A 266 -2.13 -10.98 7.81
C SER A 266 -3.34 -11.10 6.89
N TRP A 267 -3.21 -11.99 5.92
CA TRP A 267 -4.31 -12.41 5.06
C TRP A 267 -5.35 -13.24 5.80
N GLU A 268 -4.91 -14.13 6.71
CA GLU A 268 -5.86 -14.89 7.51
C GLU A 268 -6.70 -14.00 8.44
N GLY A 269 -6.10 -12.92 8.97
CA GLY A 269 -6.83 -11.90 9.73
C GLY A 269 -7.94 -11.25 8.89
N ILE A 270 -7.66 -10.92 7.63
CA ILE A 270 -8.65 -10.38 6.68
C ILE A 270 -9.74 -11.41 6.37
N ARG A 271 -9.36 -12.67 6.12
CA ARG A 271 -10.30 -13.77 5.80
C ARG A 271 -11.28 -14.01 6.94
N ASP A 272 -10.75 -14.06 8.16
CA ASP A 272 -11.50 -14.48 9.35
C ASP A 272 -12.08 -13.30 10.14
N TRP A 273 -11.84 -12.06 9.69
CA TRP A 273 -12.19 -10.83 10.40
C TRP A 273 -11.62 -10.79 11.83
N MET A 274 -10.32 -11.06 11.94
CA MET A 274 -9.55 -11.04 13.18
C MET A 274 -8.50 -9.93 13.15
N ILE A 275 -8.17 -9.39 14.33
CA ILE A 275 -7.10 -8.39 14.47
C ILE A 275 -5.75 -9.07 14.18
N ALA A 276 -4.89 -8.40 13.42
CA ALA A 276 -3.50 -8.79 13.24
C ALA A 276 -2.58 -7.60 13.53
N ASN A 277 -1.43 -7.87 14.14
CA ASN A 277 -0.44 -6.87 14.53
C ASN A 277 -1.02 -5.67 15.31
N PRO A 278 -1.60 -5.86 16.52
CA PRO A 278 -2.32 -4.82 17.25
C PRO A 278 -1.43 -3.65 17.73
N GLN A 279 -0.14 -3.61 17.37
CA GLN A 279 0.76 -2.53 17.73
C GLN A 279 0.23 -1.21 17.13
N GLN A 280 -0.05 -0.22 17.98
CA GLN A 280 -0.51 1.13 17.58
C GLN A 280 -1.82 1.18 16.77
N THR A 281 -2.47 0.03 16.59
CA THR A 281 -3.66 -0.17 15.76
C THR A 281 -4.92 0.39 16.42
N ASP A 282 -5.69 1.18 15.69
CA ASP A 282 -7.13 1.32 15.92
C ASP A 282 -7.85 0.17 15.20
N THR A 283 -8.41 -0.75 15.98
CA THR A 283 -9.00 -1.99 15.45
C THR A 283 -10.20 -1.71 14.54
N VAL A 284 -10.98 -0.65 14.79
CA VAL A 284 -12.08 -0.27 13.89
C VAL A 284 -11.51 0.14 12.54
N GLN A 285 -10.44 0.93 12.53
CA GLN A 285 -9.81 1.39 11.29
C GLN A 285 -9.14 0.24 10.52
N GLN A 286 -8.57 -0.74 11.23
CA GLN A 286 -8.03 -1.94 10.59
C GLN A 286 -9.12 -2.74 9.87
N PHE A 287 -10.28 -2.94 10.50
CA PHE A 287 -11.41 -3.64 9.87
C PHE A 287 -11.99 -2.87 8.69
N LEU A 288 -12.04 -1.53 8.76
CA LEU A 288 -12.42 -0.69 7.62
C LEU A 288 -11.41 -0.77 6.47
N ALA A 289 -10.12 -0.94 6.77
CA ALA A 289 -9.12 -1.23 5.76
C ALA A 289 -9.40 -2.60 5.13
N TYR A 290 -9.68 -3.64 5.91
CA TYR A 290 -10.04 -4.97 5.37
C TYR A 290 -11.23 -4.87 4.42
N GLU A 291 -12.31 -4.23 4.85
CA GLU A 291 -13.52 -4.02 4.04
C GLU A 291 -13.21 -3.31 2.71
N LYS A 292 -12.28 -2.35 2.73
CA LYS A 292 -11.83 -1.66 1.52
C LYS A 292 -11.18 -2.62 0.52
N CYS A 293 -10.35 -3.56 0.99
CA CYS A 293 -9.81 -4.59 0.11
C CYS A 293 -10.90 -5.46 -0.51
N TYR A 294 -11.87 -5.91 0.30
CA TYR A 294 -13.01 -6.70 -0.18
C TYR A 294 -13.76 -5.98 -1.29
N LYS A 295 -14.04 -4.68 -1.12
CA LYS A 295 -14.76 -3.86 -2.11
C LYS A 295 -13.96 -3.66 -3.39
N ILE A 296 -12.64 -3.43 -3.30
CA ILE A 296 -11.80 -3.18 -4.48
C ILE A 296 -11.55 -4.46 -5.28
N THR A 297 -11.30 -5.58 -4.60
CA THR A 297 -10.87 -6.82 -5.27
C THR A 297 -12.01 -7.82 -5.51
N GLY A 298 -13.21 -7.54 -4.98
CA GLY A 298 -14.35 -8.45 -5.04
C GLY A 298 -14.25 -9.65 -4.07
N GLY A 299 -13.29 -9.63 -3.15
CA GLY A 299 -13.04 -10.70 -2.18
C GLY A 299 -11.78 -10.44 -1.35
N TYR A 300 -11.20 -11.48 -0.73
CA TYR A 300 -9.97 -11.34 0.07
C TYR A 300 -8.75 -12.03 -0.53
N GLN A 301 -8.92 -12.78 -1.63
CA GLN A 301 -7.85 -13.58 -2.25
C GLN A 301 -6.72 -12.71 -2.82
N ASN A 302 -7.03 -11.46 -3.18
CA ASN A 302 -6.11 -10.50 -3.79
C ASN A 302 -5.68 -9.37 -2.83
N CYS A 303 -5.97 -9.50 -1.53
CA CYS A 303 -5.47 -8.61 -0.48
C CYS A 303 -4.07 -9.07 -0.07
N VAL A 304 -3.03 -8.31 -0.43
CA VAL A 304 -1.62 -8.68 -0.21
C VAL A 304 -1.15 -8.18 1.15
N ALA A 305 -0.77 -9.15 2.01
CA ALA A 305 -0.38 -8.92 3.39
C ALA A 305 1.14 -8.86 3.60
N ALA A 306 1.61 -7.99 4.49
CA ALA A 306 3.04 -7.78 4.73
C ALA A 306 3.71 -8.93 5.50
N HIS A 307 3.00 -9.46 6.50
CA HIS A 307 3.55 -10.40 7.48
C HIS A 307 2.81 -11.72 7.52
N GLU A 308 2.23 -12.14 6.39
CA GLU A 308 1.46 -13.38 6.31
C GLU A 308 2.37 -14.62 6.21
N PRO A 309 2.38 -15.53 7.22
CA PRO A 309 3.21 -16.74 7.17
C PRO A 309 2.95 -17.62 5.95
N LEU A 310 1.69 -17.61 5.46
CA LEU A 310 1.23 -18.43 4.36
C LEU A 310 1.53 -17.83 2.97
N SER A 311 2.16 -16.66 2.87
CA SER A 311 2.45 -15.93 1.61
C SER A 311 3.07 -16.79 0.50
N TYR A 312 3.85 -17.79 0.88
CA TYR A 312 4.58 -18.68 -0.01
C TYR A 312 4.08 -20.13 0.14
N SER A 313 2.76 -20.31 0.21
CA SER A 313 2.12 -21.61 0.38
C SER A 313 0.79 -21.66 -0.37
N GLU A 314 0.29 -22.86 -0.66
CA GLU A 314 -0.99 -23.06 -1.35
C GLU A 314 -2.21 -22.62 -0.54
N LYS A 315 -2.06 -22.45 0.79
CA LYS A 315 -3.18 -22.06 1.67
C LYS A 315 -3.60 -20.61 1.49
N TYR A 316 -2.69 -19.74 1.09
CA TYR A 316 -3.00 -18.39 0.66
C TYR A 316 -2.96 -18.39 -0.88
N PRO A 317 -4.12 -18.33 -1.56
CA PRO A 317 -4.20 -18.43 -3.02
C PRO A 317 -3.66 -17.18 -3.76
N LEU A 318 -2.66 -16.51 -3.19
CA LEU A 318 -1.91 -15.46 -3.84
C LEU A 318 -1.00 -16.05 -4.90
N THR A 319 -0.17 -17.05 -4.61
CA THR A 319 0.67 -17.70 -5.63
C THR A 319 1.30 -18.99 -5.13
N SER A 320 1.40 -19.98 -6.01
CA SER A 320 2.25 -21.16 -5.81
C SER A 320 3.62 -21.03 -6.51
N ASN A 321 3.82 -19.95 -7.27
CA ASN A 321 5.02 -19.72 -8.07
C ASN A 321 6.08 -18.96 -7.28
N TRP A 322 6.77 -19.65 -6.37
CA TRP A 322 7.82 -19.08 -5.54
C TRP A 322 9.12 -19.89 -5.57
N TRP A 323 10.21 -19.28 -5.11
CA TRP A 323 11.54 -19.86 -5.00
C TRP A 323 12.34 -19.21 -3.85
N THR A 324 13.46 -19.84 -3.49
CA THR A 324 14.39 -19.32 -2.49
C THR A 324 15.37 -18.35 -3.12
N GLY A 325 15.45 -17.14 -2.58
CA GLY A 325 16.41 -16.11 -2.90
C GLY A 325 17.65 -16.13 -1.97
N PRO A 326 18.44 -15.05 -1.97
CA PRO A 326 19.64 -14.93 -1.14
C PRO A 326 19.31 -15.07 0.35
N ASN A 327 20.23 -15.67 1.11
CA ASN A 327 20.10 -15.88 2.55
C ASN A 327 18.80 -16.60 2.98
N GLY A 328 18.23 -17.43 2.10
CA GLY A 328 17.01 -18.18 2.40
C GLY A 328 15.73 -17.34 2.37
N SER A 329 15.81 -16.06 1.96
CA SER A 329 14.63 -15.25 1.66
C SER A 329 13.76 -15.92 0.61
N ARG A 330 12.47 -15.61 0.58
CA ARG A 330 11.52 -16.14 -0.40
C ARG A 330 11.15 -15.07 -1.41
N MET A 331 10.95 -15.49 -2.65
CA MET A 331 10.53 -14.65 -3.75
C MET A 331 9.40 -15.35 -4.51
N ALA A 332 8.43 -14.60 -5.02
CA ALA A 332 7.32 -15.18 -5.78
C ALA A 332 6.87 -14.30 -6.93
N GLU A 333 6.36 -14.92 -8.00
CA GLU A 333 5.59 -14.22 -9.02
C GLU A 333 4.10 -14.34 -8.67
N VAL A 334 3.44 -13.20 -8.43
CA VAL A 334 2.01 -13.15 -8.10
C VAL A 334 1.18 -13.13 -9.38
N THR A 335 1.62 -12.37 -10.38
CA THR A 335 1.01 -12.27 -11.70
C THR A 335 1.97 -11.58 -12.66
N LEU A 336 1.85 -11.86 -13.95
CA LEU A 336 2.66 -11.24 -15.00
C LEU A 336 1.71 -10.53 -15.97
N ALA A 337 2.07 -9.31 -16.35
CA ALA A 337 1.41 -8.60 -17.42
C ALA A 337 1.56 -9.36 -18.75
N PRO A 338 0.64 -9.17 -19.72
CA PRO A 338 0.76 -9.77 -21.04
C PRO A 338 2.13 -9.48 -21.67
N GLY A 339 2.86 -10.54 -22.04
CA GLY A 339 4.18 -10.45 -22.66
C GLY A 339 5.36 -10.34 -21.67
N GLU A 340 5.15 -10.21 -20.36
CA GLU A 340 6.25 -10.30 -19.40
C GLU A 340 6.68 -11.76 -19.22
N THR A 341 7.98 -12.02 -19.40
CA THR A 341 8.57 -13.35 -19.20
C THR A 341 8.76 -13.64 -17.71
N SER A 342 8.47 -14.87 -17.31
CA SER A 342 8.75 -15.37 -15.97
C SER A 342 10.23 -15.20 -15.59
N ARG A 343 10.44 -14.73 -14.37
CA ARG A 343 11.75 -14.57 -13.70
C ARG A 343 12.05 -15.71 -12.75
N LYS A 344 11.13 -16.67 -12.59
CA LYS A 344 11.40 -17.88 -11.81
C LYS A 344 12.63 -18.59 -12.38
N PRO A 345 13.63 -18.93 -11.55
CA PRO A 345 14.77 -19.72 -12.00
C PRO A 345 14.30 -21.04 -12.65
N LYS A 346 14.91 -21.39 -13.78
CA LYS A 346 14.72 -22.71 -14.38
C LYS A 346 15.36 -23.75 -13.47
N GLN A 347 14.59 -24.79 -13.13
CA GLN A 347 15.08 -25.93 -12.33
C GLN A 347 16.05 -26.80 -13.13
#